data_AF-A0A933ZL97-F1
#
_entry.id   AF-A0A933ZL97-F1
#
_cell.length_a   1.000
_cell.length_b   1.000
_cell.length_c   1.000
_cell.angle_alpha   90.00
_cell.angle_beta   90.00
_cell.angle_gamma   90.00
#
_symmetry.space_group_name_H-M   'P 1'
#
loop_
_entity.id
_entity.type
_entity.pdbx_description
1 polymer ?
#
loop_
_entity_poly.entity_id
_entity_poly.type
_entity_poly.pdbx_seq_one_letter_code
_entity_poly.pdbx_strand_id
1 'polypeptide(L)'
;MGTMPYRHSFPFLAAALACASFALACGGPPPKKAQQPDNSADEPPPAPAWLFVTESGQPARGPKGECEKVRGWIAGEKSCTGELCAHARDLGKEWLKRCRKTMPEQADEVSEVIDKASERAELGADDCIRDGNNLLRSNECGKAKECVQATQRWISRCGQRYATPLIVLMLTKRAERRFNEPTSVEFDTRSCKDIGELIHKSIGCASEETCKQPADAVAAWTDRCGEAPASLPLAFAMADVLVGASRGVDPIKTDPELDKLDDGAFTLMTKDAKGTAIWVCGERPTSLQTYVATRAKCSPGEVIFARLDGSHRVKTLSVPHASDAEFQRLFPFLEVKGERDARDKAELGAFQKRVGEAVESAKSGRGAQAAAQLASALIPHAAAVLHNPEYRKVLSDADPFLGPAMREWAKRKIAASARIKDATESALFAGRSLQHPLADMRLDGSVLPGAYIPPAGFALAEWMPSSFAIYRKDASKLEAVLKKKLSDAKLADLRTRIRNEVQTCAAAMAAISKAEESSAACLFRDNDCAPNRAAGLSSAVDQERERAAAAQRNIALMLAGGALDRADIERIESEKVAAGCLD
;
A
#
# COMPACT_ATOMS: atom_id res chain seq x y z
N MET A 1 -4.59 31.59 36.84
CA MET A 1 -5.50 32.64 36.36
C MET A 1 -6.50 31.99 35.42
N GLY A 2 -7.80 32.17 35.67
CA GLY A 2 -8.89 31.82 34.74
C GLY A 2 -9.51 30.42 34.89
N THR A 3 -10.26 30.21 35.98
CA THR A 3 -11.22 29.10 36.15
C THR A 3 -12.62 29.55 35.74
N MET A 4 -13.42 28.69 35.10
CA MET A 4 -14.81 28.38 35.49
C MET A 4 -15.46 27.29 34.60
N PRO A 5 -16.17 26.31 35.19
CA PRO A 5 -17.06 25.37 34.51
C PRO A 5 -18.54 25.74 34.72
N TYR A 6 -19.43 25.36 33.80
CA TYR A 6 -20.88 25.43 34.00
C TYR A 6 -21.48 24.03 34.20
N ARG A 7 -21.95 23.79 35.43
CA ARG A 7 -22.95 22.78 35.82
C ARG A 7 -24.26 23.53 36.05
N HIS A 8 -25.37 23.01 35.54
CA HIS A 8 -26.68 23.29 36.13
C HIS A 8 -27.41 21.98 36.41
N SER A 9 -27.93 21.92 37.63
CA SER A 9 -28.72 20.87 38.23
C SER A 9 -30.12 21.40 38.55
N PHE A 10 -31.07 20.46 38.68
CA PHE A 10 -32.36 20.50 39.42
C PHE A 10 -33.61 21.07 38.71
N PRO A 11 -34.85 20.70 39.16
CA PRO A 11 -35.27 19.60 40.03
C PRO A 11 -36.54 18.81 39.59
N PHE A 12 -36.78 17.74 40.35
CA PHE A 12 -38.03 17.01 40.60
C PHE A 12 -39.32 17.85 40.67
N LEU A 13 -40.42 17.26 40.19
CA LEU A 13 -41.76 17.51 40.72
C LEU A 13 -42.63 16.26 40.57
N ALA A 14 -43.04 15.72 41.72
CA ALA A 14 -44.07 14.71 41.88
C ALA A 14 -45.16 15.32 42.75
N ALA A 15 -46.44 15.09 42.41
CA ALA A 15 -47.58 14.82 43.30
C ALA A 15 -48.95 15.13 42.65
N ALA A 16 -49.72 14.06 42.47
CA ALA A 16 -51.14 13.83 42.79
C ALA A 16 -52.17 14.98 42.95
N LEU A 17 -53.38 14.73 42.40
CA LEU A 17 -54.77 14.95 42.88
C LEU A 17 -55.69 15.09 41.63
N ALA A 18 -56.96 14.66 41.52
CA ALA A 18 -57.97 14.17 42.45
C ALA A 18 -59.13 13.42 41.72
N CYS A 19 -59.97 12.82 42.57
CA CYS A 19 -61.27 12.14 42.45
C CYS A 19 -62.30 12.49 41.35
N ALA A 20 -62.90 11.42 40.81
CA ALA A 20 -64.34 11.05 40.67
C ALA A 20 -65.43 12.09 40.27
N SER A 21 -66.22 11.77 39.24
CA SER A 21 -67.65 11.33 39.38
C SER A 21 -68.36 11.07 38.03
N PHE A 22 -69.03 9.91 37.96
CA PHE A 22 -70.22 9.46 37.22
C PHE A 22 -70.79 10.19 35.98
N ALA A 23 -71.01 9.41 34.91
CA ALA A 23 -72.29 9.38 34.19
C ALA A 23 -72.53 8.00 33.54
N LEU A 24 -73.62 7.34 33.95
CA LEU A 24 -74.20 6.15 33.33
C LEU A 24 -74.85 6.51 31.99
N ALA A 25 -74.59 5.71 30.95
CA ALA A 25 -75.48 5.61 29.80
C ALA A 25 -75.41 4.19 29.22
N CYS A 26 -76.55 3.50 29.29
CA CYS A 26 -76.78 2.17 28.74
C CYS A 26 -76.59 2.16 27.21
N GLY A 27 -75.72 1.28 26.71
CA GLY A 27 -75.66 0.87 25.31
C GLY A 27 -75.48 -0.63 25.25
N GLY A 28 -76.50 -1.35 24.78
CA GLY A 28 -76.57 -2.81 24.79
C GLY A 28 -75.43 -3.52 24.05
N PRO A 29 -75.28 -4.83 24.27
CA PRO A 29 -74.27 -5.63 23.59
C PRO A 29 -74.43 -5.51 22.07
N PRO A 30 -73.35 -5.29 21.30
CA PRO A 30 -73.44 -5.28 19.84
C PRO A 30 -73.99 -6.63 19.36
N PRO A 31 -74.84 -6.66 18.31
CA PRO A 31 -75.40 -7.90 17.82
C PRO A 31 -74.26 -8.85 17.44
N LYS A 32 -74.31 -10.08 17.96
CA LYS A 32 -73.50 -11.20 17.47
C LYS A 32 -73.66 -11.23 15.96
N LYS A 33 -72.61 -10.85 15.23
CA LYS A 33 -72.49 -11.19 13.81
C LYS A 33 -72.63 -12.71 13.75
N ALA A 34 -73.62 -13.17 12.99
CA ALA A 34 -73.78 -14.57 12.66
C ALA A 34 -72.42 -15.08 12.16
N GLN A 35 -71.84 -16.04 12.87
CA GLN A 35 -70.79 -16.87 12.31
C GLN A 35 -71.39 -17.48 11.05
N GLN A 36 -70.93 -17.00 9.89
CA GLN A 36 -71.02 -17.82 8.68
C GLN A 36 -70.35 -19.14 9.02
N PRO A 37 -70.98 -20.29 8.68
CA PRO A 37 -70.32 -21.57 8.82
C PRO A 37 -69.00 -21.50 8.06
N ASP A 38 -67.94 -21.74 8.81
CA ASP A 38 -66.56 -21.76 8.37
C ASP A 38 -66.38 -22.97 7.45
N ASN A 39 -66.48 -22.74 6.14
CA ASN A 39 -66.19 -23.74 5.11
C ASN A 39 -64.67 -23.94 4.90
N SER A 40 -63.81 -23.51 5.84
CA SER A 40 -62.35 -23.71 5.74
C SER A 40 -61.86 -25.10 6.17
N ALA A 41 -62.75 -25.99 6.63
CA ALA A 41 -62.38 -27.28 7.21
C ALA A 41 -61.67 -28.28 6.26
N ASP A 42 -61.62 -28.00 4.95
CA ASP A 42 -60.94 -28.85 3.96
C ASP A 42 -59.69 -28.21 3.31
N GLU A 43 -59.30 -26.99 3.71
CA GLU A 43 -58.10 -26.36 3.15
C GLU A 43 -56.87 -26.70 4.02
N PRO A 44 -55.85 -27.43 3.48
CA PRO A 44 -54.68 -27.78 4.26
C PRO A 44 -53.97 -26.52 4.78
N PRO A 45 -53.34 -26.60 5.96
CA PRO A 45 -52.66 -25.45 6.55
C PRO A 45 -51.60 -24.91 5.58
N PRO A 46 -51.40 -23.58 5.54
CA PRO A 46 -50.45 -22.97 4.64
C PRO A 46 -49.02 -23.43 4.89
N ALA A 47 -48.21 -23.50 3.83
CA ALA A 47 -46.82 -23.85 4.00
C ALA A 47 -46.12 -22.77 4.86
N PRO A 48 -45.06 -23.13 5.62
CA PRO A 48 -44.35 -22.17 6.47
C PRO A 48 -43.89 -20.91 5.71
N ALA A 49 -43.49 -21.04 4.44
CA ALA A 49 -43.09 -19.92 3.59
C ALA A 49 -44.23 -18.92 3.35
N TRP A 50 -45.46 -19.41 3.15
CA TRP A 50 -46.64 -18.56 3.01
C TRP A 50 -46.87 -17.73 4.28
N LEU A 51 -46.86 -18.39 5.44
CA LEU A 51 -47.03 -17.72 6.74
C LEU A 51 -45.96 -16.66 6.99
N PHE A 52 -44.68 -16.98 6.73
CA PHE A 52 -43.60 -16.01 6.90
C PHE A 52 -43.78 -14.77 6.01
N VAL A 53 -44.20 -14.97 4.76
CA VAL A 53 -44.44 -13.88 3.82
C VAL A 53 -45.62 -13.03 4.27
N THR A 54 -46.75 -13.63 4.63
CA THR A 54 -47.95 -12.87 5.00
C THR A 54 -47.79 -12.12 6.32
N GLU A 55 -47.04 -12.66 7.28
CA GLU A 55 -46.67 -12.02 8.55
C GLU A 55 -45.61 -10.91 8.42
N SER A 56 -44.92 -10.79 7.28
CA SER A 56 -43.82 -9.81 7.11
C SER A 56 -44.31 -8.38 6.79
N GLY A 57 -43.85 -7.36 7.50
CA GLY A 57 -44.23 -5.96 7.21
C GLY A 57 -45.72 -5.65 7.46
N GLN A 58 -46.30 -4.72 6.68
CA GLN A 58 -47.70 -4.32 6.90
C GLN A 58 -48.69 -5.46 6.53
N PRO A 59 -49.78 -5.62 7.30
CA PRO A 59 -50.83 -6.59 6.98
C PRO A 59 -51.45 -6.30 5.62
N ALA A 60 -51.56 -7.33 4.77
CA ALA A 60 -52.26 -7.20 3.51
C ALA A 60 -53.76 -6.97 3.76
N ARG A 61 -54.37 -6.06 2.98
CA ARG A 61 -55.81 -5.77 3.10
C ARG A 61 -56.61 -6.73 2.21
N GLY A 62 -57.04 -7.84 2.81
CA GLY A 62 -57.91 -8.84 2.18
C GLY A 62 -57.21 -9.79 1.21
N PRO A 63 -57.94 -10.78 0.66
CA PRO A 63 -57.35 -11.90 -0.08
C PRO A 63 -56.53 -11.49 -1.31
N LYS A 64 -56.95 -10.44 -2.03
CA LYS A 64 -56.22 -9.93 -3.20
C LYS A 64 -54.87 -9.33 -2.82
N GLY A 65 -54.81 -8.55 -1.74
CA GLY A 65 -53.56 -7.95 -1.27
C GLY A 65 -52.57 -8.99 -0.75
N GLU A 66 -53.07 -10.07 -0.14
CA GLU A 66 -52.24 -11.20 0.31
C GLU A 66 -51.61 -11.92 -0.89
N CYS A 67 -52.41 -12.22 -1.91
CA CYS A 67 -51.94 -12.79 -3.17
C CYS A 67 -50.91 -11.90 -3.87
N GLU A 68 -51.13 -10.58 -3.91
CA GLU A 68 -50.20 -9.63 -4.51
C GLU A 68 -48.85 -9.60 -3.77
N LYS A 69 -48.90 -9.60 -2.43
CA LYS A 69 -47.73 -9.64 -1.57
C LYS A 69 -46.91 -10.91 -1.80
N VAL A 70 -47.55 -12.08 -1.75
CA VAL A 70 -46.86 -13.37 -1.99
C VAL A 70 -46.26 -13.44 -3.39
N ARG A 71 -46.99 -12.94 -4.40
CA ARG A 71 -46.46 -12.86 -5.78
C ARG A 71 -45.19 -12.02 -5.85
N GLY A 72 -45.13 -10.90 -5.13
CA GLY A 72 -43.93 -10.05 -5.05
C GLY A 72 -42.70 -10.81 -4.56
N TRP A 73 -42.86 -11.67 -3.56
CA TRP A 73 -41.77 -12.54 -3.09
C TRP A 73 -41.39 -13.60 -4.13
N ILE A 74 -42.36 -14.28 -4.75
CA ILE A 74 -42.10 -15.26 -5.82
C ILE A 74 -41.31 -14.61 -6.96
N ALA A 75 -41.66 -13.37 -7.36
CA ALA A 75 -40.94 -12.64 -8.40
C ALA A 75 -39.48 -12.31 -8.02
N GLY A 76 -39.18 -12.16 -6.73
CA GLY A 76 -37.82 -11.99 -6.20
C GLY A 76 -36.96 -13.26 -6.28
N GLU A 77 -37.57 -14.43 -6.51
CA GLU A 77 -36.89 -15.73 -6.56
C GLU A 77 -36.48 -16.16 -7.98
N LYS A 78 -36.61 -15.28 -8.98
CA LYS A 78 -36.27 -15.59 -10.39
C LYS A 78 -34.82 -16.04 -10.59
N SER A 79 -33.92 -15.75 -9.65
CA SER A 79 -32.51 -16.12 -9.66
C SER A 79 -32.12 -17.15 -8.59
N CYS A 80 -33.09 -17.82 -7.94
CA CYS A 80 -32.77 -18.89 -6.99
C CYS A 80 -31.89 -19.97 -7.67
N THR A 81 -31.06 -20.66 -6.88
CA THR A 81 -30.19 -21.74 -7.36
C THR A 81 -30.22 -22.94 -6.42
N GLY A 82 -30.18 -24.15 -6.99
CA GLY A 82 -30.02 -25.40 -6.24
C GLY A 82 -31.25 -25.77 -5.42
N GLU A 83 -31.09 -26.71 -4.48
CA GLU A 83 -32.18 -27.23 -3.65
C GLU A 83 -32.98 -26.14 -2.89
N LEU A 84 -32.37 -24.98 -2.60
CA LEU A 84 -33.06 -23.84 -1.99
C LEU A 84 -34.22 -23.29 -2.85
N CYS A 85 -34.18 -23.50 -4.17
CA CYS A 85 -35.29 -23.18 -5.07
C CYS A 85 -36.57 -23.97 -4.76
N ALA A 86 -36.50 -25.09 -4.04
CA ALA A 86 -37.67 -25.83 -3.62
C ALA A 86 -38.64 -24.93 -2.82
N HIS A 87 -38.13 -23.99 -2.02
CA HIS A 87 -38.96 -23.05 -1.27
C HIS A 87 -39.74 -22.09 -2.19
N ALA A 88 -39.09 -21.57 -3.24
CA ALA A 88 -39.75 -20.71 -4.23
C ALA A 88 -40.80 -21.48 -5.04
N ARG A 89 -40.45 -22.71 -5.48
CA ARG A 89 -41.36 -23.63 -6.18
C ARG A 89 -42.60 -23.93 -5.34
N ASP A 90 -42.41 -24.29 -4.08
CA ASP A 90 -43.50 -24.71 -3.19
C ASP A 90 -44.40 -23.51 -2.83
N LEU A 91 -43.82 -22.32 -2.61
CA LEU A 91 -44.57 -21.07 -2.43
C LEU A 91 -45.39 -20.72 -3.67
N GLY A 92 -44.81 -20.89 -4.87
CA GLY A 92 -45.51 -20.67 -6.13
C GLY A 92 -46.67 -21.65 -6.34
N LYS A 93 -46.47 -22.95 -6.06
CA LYS A 93 -47.54 -23.96 -6.14
C LYS A 93 -48.69 -23.62 -5.19
N GLU A 94 -48.37 -23.14 -3.99
CA GLU A 94 -49.38 -22.70 -3.04
C GLU A 94 -50.12 -21.45 -3.52
N TRP A 95 -49.41 -20.49 -4.13
CA TRP A 95 -50.03 -19.32 -4.76
C TRP A 95 -50.98 -19.72 -5.88
N LEU A 96 -50.61 -20.64 -6.78
CA LEU A 96 -51.50 -21.13 -7.84
C LEU A 96 -52.76 -21.81 -7.28
N LYS A 97 -52.64 -22.48 -6.13
CA LYS A 97 -53.78 -23.11 -5.46
C LYS A 97 -54.74 -22.07 -4.88
N ARG A 98 -54.22 -21.06 -4.16
CA ARG A 98 -55.02 -20.10 -3.37
C ARG A 98 -55.46 -18.88 -4.19
N CYS A 99 -54.62 -18.39 -5.09
CA CYS A 99 -54.75 -17.08 -5.72
C CYS A 99 -55.15 -17.10 -7.19
N ARG A 100 -55.01 -18.23 -7.90
CA ARG A 100 -55.31 -18.32 -9.34
C ARG A 100 -56.73 -17.89 -9.70
N LYS A 101 -57.71 -18.20 -8.83
CA LYS A 101 -59.11 -17.77 -9.05
C LYS A 101 -59.30 -16.26 -8.87
N THR A 102 -58.49 -15.65 -8.01
CA THR A 102 -58.57 -14.23 -7.63
C THR A 102 -57.72 -13.35 -8.54
N MET A 103 -56.64 -13.88 -9.10
CA MET A 103 -55.65 -13.19 -9.94
C MET A 103 -55.26 -14.08 -11.15
N PRO A 104 -56.20 -14.45 -12.03
CA PRO A 104 -55.92 -15.34 -13.16
C PRO A 104 -54.86 -14.80 -14.12
N GLU A 105 -54.79 -13.48 -14.28
CA GLU A 105 -53.85 -12.79 -15.18
C GLU A 105 -52.37 -12.92 -14.77
N GLN A 106 -52.10 -13.31 -13.52
CA GLN A 106 -50.74 -13.51 -13.00
C GLN A 106 -50.33 -14.98 -12.91
N ALA A 107 -51.25 -15.91 -13.24
CA ALA A 107 -51.02 -17.34 -13.08
C ALA A 107 -49.91 -17.87 -14.01
N ASP A 108 -49.79 -17.31 -15.22
CA ASP A 108 -48.78 -17.74 -16.18
C ASP A 108 -47.37 -17.33 -15.74
N GLU A 109 -47.20 -16.09 -15.25
CA GLU A 109 -45.91 -15.62 -14.69
C GLU A 109 -45.49 -16.49 -13.50
N VAL A 110 -46.41 -16.78 -12.58
CA VAL A 110 -46.11 -17.62 -11.41
C VAL A 110 -45.78 -19.05 -11.82
N SER A 111 -46.47 -19.61 -12.83
CA SER A 111 -46.17 -20.94 -13.37
C SER A 111 -44.77 -21.00 -13.97
N GLU A 112 -44.37 -19.98 -14.74
CA GLU A 112 -43.03 -19.90 -15.32
C GLU A 112 -41.92 -19.89 -14.25
N VAL A 113 -42.12 -19.16 -13.14
CA VAL A 113 -41.18 -19.14 -12.03
C VAL A 113 -41.11 -20.51 -11.34
N ILE A 114 -42.24 -21.22 -11.19
CA ILE A 114 -42.28 -22.57 -10.61
C ILE A 114 -41.52 -23.56 -11.47
N ASP A 115 -41.69 -23.53 -12.79
CA ASP A 115 -41.02 -24.44 -13.71
C ASP A 115 -39.51 -24.25 -13.64
N LYS A 116 -39.04 -23.00 -13.74
CA LYS A 116 -37.62 -22.65 -13.60
C LYS A 116 -37.06 -23.01 -12.22
N ALA A 117 -37.81 -22.77 -11.15
CA ALA A 117 -37.40 -23.14 -9.80
C ALA A 117 -37.33 -24.66 -9.61
N SER A 118 -38.22 -25.43 -10.28
CA SER A 118 -38.22 -26.89 -10.24
C SER A 118 -36.97 -27.46 -10.92
N GLU A 119 -36.66 -26.99 -12.13
CA GLU A 119 -35.44 -27.38 -12.86
C GLU A 119 -34.17 -27.09 -12.04
N ARG A 120 -34.11 -25.92 -11.38
CA ARG A 120 -32.95 -25.53 -10.58
C ARG A 120 -32.87 -26.23 -9.23
N ALA A 121 -34.00 -26.65 -8.67
CA ALA A 121 -34.04 -27.41 -7.42
C ALA A 121 -33.43 -28.81 -7.56
N GLU A 122 -33.33 -29.34 -8.79
CA GLU A 122 -32.70 -30.62 -9.09
C GLU A 122 -31.17 -30.52 -9.26
N LEU A 123 -30.61 -29.29 -9.29
CA LEU A 123 -29.16 -29.10 -9.32
C LEU A 123 -28.55 -29.55 -7.98
N GLY A 124 -27.47 -30.33 -8.04
CA GLY A 124 -26.81 -30.89 -6.87
C GLY A 124 -26.36 -29.83 -5.85
N ALA A 125 -26.43 -30.19 -4.56
CA ALA A 125 -26.05 -29.32 -3.46
C ALA A 125 -24.53 -29.10 -3.40
N ASP A 126 -24.11 -27.85 -3.39
CA ASP A 126 -22.77 -27.44 -2.96
C ASP A 126 -22.76 -27.15 -1.45
N ASP A 127 -21.58 -26.80 -0.92
CA ASP A 127 -21.41 -26.51 0.50
C ASP A 127 -22.31 -25.35 0.97
N CYS A 128 -22.49 -24.32 0.13
CA CYS A 128 -23.37 -23.19 0.45
C CYS A 128 -24.85 -23.60 0.54
N ILE A 129 -25.34 -24.44 -0.37
CA ILE A 129 -26.70 -24.97 -0.33
C ILE A 129 -26.91 -25.82 0.93
N ARG A 130 -25.96 -26.71 1.24
CA ARG A 130 -26.03 -27.57 2.42
C ARG A 130 -26.06 -26.75 3.71
N ASP A 131 -25.17 -25.77 3.85
CA ASP A 131 -25.12 -24.90 5.03
C ASP A 131 -26.42 -24.07 5.17
N GLY A 132 -26.92 -23.53 4.06
CA GLY A 132 -28.18 -22.76 4.04
C GLY A 132 -29.38 -23.62 4.47
N ASN A 133 -29.46 -24.85 3.95
CA ASN A 133 -30.48 -25.81 4.35
C ASN A 133 -30.38 -26.18 5.84
N ASN A 134 -29.17 -26.36 6.36
CA ASN A 134 -28.95 -26.66 7.78
C ASN A 134 -29.38 -25.49 8.68
N LEU A 135 -29.10 -24.24 8.28
CA LEU A 135 -29.59 -23.05 8.98
C LEU A 135 -31.12 -22.95 8.93
N LEU A 136 -31.72 -23.35 7.81
CA LEU A 136 -33.16 -23.50 7.65
C LEU A 136 -33.73 -24.75 8.34
N ARG A 137 -32.95 -25.55 9.08
CA ARG A 137 -33.47 -26.65 9.92
C ARG A 137 -33.47 -26.22 11.38
N SER A 138 -34.64 -26.29 12.02
CA SER A 138 -34.89 -25.69 13.33
C SER A 138 -34.08 -26.28 14.48
N ASN A 139 -33.39 -27.40 14.28
CA ASN A 139 -32.70 -28.14 15.34
C ASN A 139 -31.17 -28.13 15.19
N GLU A 140 -30.64 -27.65 14.06
CA GLU A 140 -29.21 -27.77 13.73
C GLU A 140 -28.42 -26.49 14.02
N CYS A 141 -29.09 -25.34 14.05
CA CYS A 141 -28.47 -24.07 14.41
C CYS A 141 -28.36 -23.95 15.94
N GLY A 142 -27.28 -23.41 16.50
CA GLY A 142 -26.99 -23.32 17.95
C GLY A 142 -27.90 -22.35 18.74
N LYS A 143 -27.38 -21.69 19.79
CA LYS A 143 -28.18 -20.70 20.56
C LYS A 143 -28.62 -19.54 19.65
N ALA A 144 -29.66 -18.79 20.05
CA ALA A 144 -30.24 -17.73 19.22
C ALA A 144 -29.21 -16.74 18.64
N LYS A 145 -28.29 -16.22 19.48
CA LYS A 145 -27.23 -15.30 19.03
C LYS A 145 -26.23 -15.94 18.07
N GLU A 146 -25.78 -17.15 18.36
CA GLU A 146 -24.87 -17.93 17.50
C GLU A 146 -25.53 -18.22 16.16
N CYS A 147 -26.85 -18.46 16.17
CA CYS A 147 -27.62 -18.72 14.97
C CYS A 147 -27.75 -17.50 14.06
N VAL A 148 -28.00 -16.32 14.65
CA VAL A 148 -27.97 -15.05 13.92
C VAL A 148 -26.60 -14.80 13.32
N GLN A 149 -25.52 -15.02 14.09
CA GLN A 149 -24.16 -14.87 13.57
C GLN A 149 -23.87 -15.85 12.42
N ALA A 150 -24.12 -17.15 12.60
CA ALA A 150 -23.91 -18.16 11.56
C ALA A 150 -24.70 -17.83 10.29
N THR A 151 -25.94 -17.37 10.45
CA THR A 151 -26.79 -16.92 9.34
C THR A 151 -26.19 -15.71 8.63
N GLN A 152 -25.74 -14.70 9.37
CA GLN A 152 -25.10 -13.51 8.81
C GLN A 152 -23.81 -13.85 8.05
N ARG A 153 -22.99 -14.79 8.55
CA ARG A 153 -21.79 -15.28 7.85
C ARG A 153 -22.16 -16.00 6.56
N TRP A 154 -23.15 -16.89 6.62
CA TRP A 154 -23.65 -17.59 5.44
C TRP A 154 -24.18 -16.62 4.38
N ILE A 155 -24.97 -15.62 4.77
CA ILE A 155 -25.47 -14.58 3.86
C ILE A 155 -24.30 -13.83 3.21
N SER A 156 -23.28 -13.40 3.95
CA SER A 156 -22.17 -12.68 3.33
C SER A 156 -21.33 -13.57 2.40
N ARG A 157 -21.11 -14.85 2.73
CA ARG A 157 -20.28 -15.75 1.89
C ARG A 157 -21.02 -16.29 0.67
N CYS A 158 -22.26 -16.74 0.86
CA CYS A 158 -23.05 -17.46 -0.13
C CYS A 158 -24.12 -16.58 -0.79
N GLY A 159 -24.37 -15.38 -0.25
CA GLY A 159 -25.58 -14.62 -0.55
C GLY A 159 -25.67 -14.08 -1.96
N GLN A 160 -24.55 -13.85 -2.64
CA GLN A 160 -24.55 -13.41 -4.04
C GLN A 160 -25.31 -14.38 -4.96
N ARG A 161 -25.35 -15.67 -4.60
CA ARG A 161 -26.00 -16.72 -5.39
C ARG A 161 -27.20 -17.37 -4.70
N TYR A 162 -27.19 -17.44 -3.36
CA TYR A 162 -28.13 -18.28 -2.61
C TYR A 162 -29.03 -17.54 -1.61
N ALA A 163 -28.68 -16.32 -1.18
CA ALA A 163 -29.49 -15.56 -0.22
C ALA A 163 -30.54 -14.71 -0.95
N THR A 164 -31.44 -15.37 -1.66
CA THR A 164 -32.60 -14.70 -2.26
C THR A 164 -33.51 -14.10 -1.17
N PRO A 165 -34.37 -13.12 -1.50
CA PRO A 165 -35.23 -12.47 -0.52
C PRO A 165 -36.00 -13.48 0.35
N LEU A 166 -36.65 -14.47 -0.26
CA LEU A 166 -37.45 -15.46 0.47
C LEU A 166 -36.60 -16.24 1.47
N ILE A 167 -35.40 -16.67 1.07
CA ILE A 167 -34.50 -17.42 1.93
C ILE A 167 -34.04 -16.57 3.12
N VAL A 168 -33.66 -15.30 2.89
CA VAL A 168 -33.32 -14.37 3.98
C VAL A 168 -34.49 -14.17 4.92
N LEU A 169 -35.72 -13.98 4.40
CA LEU A 169 -36.92 -13.84 5.22
C LEU A 169 -37.17 -15.09 6.09
N MET A 170 -37.06 -16.28 5.49
CA MET A 170 -37.25 -17.54 6.21
C MET A 170 -36.23 -17.69 7.33
N LEU A 171 -34.96 -17.36 7.07
CA LEU A 171 -33.89 -17.35 8.05
C LEU A 171 -34.15 -16.33 9.17
N THR A 172 -34.57 -15.11 8.83
CA THR A 172 -34.97 -14.07 9.79
C THR A 172 -36.06 -14.60 10.71
N LYS A 173 -37.17 -15.08 10.17
CA LYS A 173 -38.31 -15.53 10.98
C LYS A 173 -37.96 -16.72 11.86
N ARG A 174 -37.07 -17.60 11.41
CA ARG A 174 -36.56 -18.70 12.23
C ARG A 174 -35.63 -18.23 13.33
N ALA A 175 -34.77 -17.26 13.07
CA ALA A 175 -33.91 -16.66 14.08
C ALA A 175 -34.73 -15.94 15.16
N GLU A 176 -35.71 -15.12 14.76
CA GLU A 176 -36.61 -14.39 15.66
C GLU A 176 -37.37 -15.33 16.61
N ARG A 177 -37.93 -16.43 16.08
CA ARG A 177 -38.68 -17.43 16.87
C ARG A 177 -37.85 -18.16 17.92
N ARG A 178 -36.52 -18.05 17.89
CA ARG A 178 -35.61 -18.69 18.86
C ARG A 178 -35.27 -17.78 20.04
N PHE A 179 -35.60 -16.51 19.97
CA PHE A 179 -35.50 -15.63 21.13
C PHE A 179 -36.72 -15.85 22.04
N ASN A 180 -36.47 -15.92 23.35
CA ASN A 180 -37.54 -16.02 24.35
C ASN A 180 -38.36 -14.72 24.45
N GLU A 181 -37.80 -13.61 23.97
CA GLU A 181 -38.42 -12.29 23.93
C GLU A 181 -38.57 -11.82 22.47
N PRO A 182 -39.59 -10.99 22.16
CA PRO A 182 -39.78 -10.44 20.83
C PRO A 182 -38.53 -9.65 20.38
N THR A 183 -37.72 -10.26 19.52
CA THR A 183 -36.48 -9.68 19.00
C THR A 183 -36.61 -9.52 17.51
N SER A 184 -36.40 -8.30 16.99
CA SER A 184 -36.33 -8.05 15.56
C SER A 184 -34.92 -8.39 15.07
N VAL A 185 -34.81 -9.22 14.04
CA VAL A 185 -33.52 -9.57 13.42
C VAL A 185 -33.46 -8.96 12.02
N GLU A 186 -32.41 -8.18 11.75
CA GLU A 186 -32.12 -7.64 10.42
C GLU A 186 -30.75 -8.16 9.97
N PHE A 187 -30.71 -8.76 8.79
CA PHE A 187 -29.48 -9.26 8.19
C PHE A 187 -28.98 -8.29 7.13
N ASP A 188 -27.67 -8.03 7.16
CA ASP A 188 -26.98 -7.32 6.10
C ASP A 188 -26.76 -8.26 4.91
N THR A 189 -27.39 -7.97 3.78
CA THR A 189 -27.38 -8.83 2.59
C THR A 189 -26.14 -8.64 1.71
N ARG A 190 -25.23 -7.73 2.07
CA ARG A 190 -23.99 -7.52 1.33
C ARG A 190 -23.10 -8.76 1.38
N SER A 191 -22.61 -9.16 0.22
CA SER A 191 -21.66 -10.27 0.10
C SER A 191 -20.27 -9.85 0.60
N CYS A 192 -19.39 -10.83 0.86
CA CYS A 192 -17.98 -10.59 1.17
C CYS A 192 -17.29 -9.77 0.09
N LYS A 193 -17.69 -9.95 -1.17
CA LYS A 193 -17.20 -9.16 -2.30
C LYS A 193 -17.67 -7.70 -2.19
N ASP A 194 -18.96 -7.46 -1.95
CA ASP A 194 -19.52 -6.11 -1.84
C ASP A 194 -18.90 -5.33 -0.67
N ILE A 195 -18.70 -6.01 0.47
CA ILE A 195 -18.02 -5.43 1.63
C ILE A 195 -16.56 -5.13 1.29
N GLY A 196 -15.86 -6.05 0.62
CA GLY A 196 -14.49 -5.83 0.16
C GLY A 196 -14.35 -4.66 -0.81
N GLU A 197 -15.28 -4.50 -1.76
CA GLU A 197 -15.32 -3.36 -2.68
C GLU A 197 -15.54 -2.03 -1.95
N LEU A 198 -16.38 -2.02 -0.92
CA LEU A 198 -16.58 -0.84 -0.07
C LEU A 198 -15.29 -0.44 0.65
N ILE A 199 -14.55 -1.41 1.19
CA ILE A 199 -13.25 -1.18 1.83
C ILE A 199 -12.25 -0.61 0.81
N HIS A 200 -12.15 -1.21 -0.38
CA HIS A 200 -11.28 -0.72 -1.45
C HIS A 200 -11.59 0.70 -1.89
N LYS A 201 -12.87 1.05 -2.07
CA LYS A 201 -13.30 2.42 -2.43
C LYS A 201 -12.98 3.45 -1.34
N SER A 202 -12.69 2.97 -0.13
CA SER A 202 -12.42 3.78 1.05
C SER A 202 -10.92 3.91 1.36
N ILE A 203 -10.05 3.27 0.55
CA ILE A 203 -8.62 3.60 0.51
C ILE A 203 -8.54 5.10 0.21
N GLY A 204 -7.95 5.86 1.10
CA GLY A 204 -7.89 7.31 0.99
C GLY A 204 -8.44 8.04 2.20
N CYS A 205 -9.27 7.40 3.01
CA CYS A 205 -9.86 8.04 4.17
C CYS A 205 -8.76 8.51 5.14
N ALA A 206 -8.90 9.72 5.69
CA ALA A 206 -7.81 10.46 6.31
C ALA A 206 -8.10 10.93 7.75
N SER A 207 -9.26 10.54 8.30
CA SER A 207 -9.64 10.89 9.68
C SER A 207 -10.53 9.81 10.26
N GLU A 208 -10.58 9.74 11.59
CA GLU A 208 -11.48 8.82 12.32
C GLU A 208 -12.92 8.92 11.81
N GLU A 209 -13.43 10.14 11.62
CA GLU A 209 -14.79 10.37 11.15
C GLU A 209 -15.00 9.87 9.71
N THR A 210 -14.06 10.16 8.80
CA THR A 210 -14.18 9.72 7.39
C THR A 210 -13.91 8.24 7.21
N CYS A 211 -13.15 7.63 8.12
CA CYS A 211 -12.82 6.20 8.11
C CYS A 211 -13.75 5.34 8.96
N LYS A 212 -14.70 5.92 9.72
CA LYS A 212 -15.56 5.16 10.64
C LYS A 212 -16.38 4.07 9.93
N GLN A 213 -17.19 4.45 8.95
CA GLN A 213 -18.01 3.49 8.19
C GLN A 213 -17.15 2.45 7.45
N PRO A 214 -16.04 2.83 6.78
CA PRO A 214 -15.09 1.86 6.22
C PRO A 214 -14.49 0.91 7.26
N ALA A 215 -14.10 1.40 8.44
CA ALA A 215 -13.54 0.56 9.50
C ALA A 215 -14.57 -0.43 10.07
N ASP A 216 -15.84 -0.03 10.14
CA ASP A 216 -16.93 -0.94 10.50
C ASP A 216 -17.18 -1.98 9.40
N ALA A 217 -16.97 -1.62 8.13
CA ALA A 217 -16.97 -2.59 7.02
C ALA A 217 -15.79 -3.58 7.11
N VAL A 218 -14.59 -3.13 7.52
CA VAL A 218 -13.46 -4.02 7.82
C VAL A 218 -13.82 -5.01 8.93
N ALA A 219 -14.39 -4.53 10.04
CA ALA A 219 -14.84 -5.41 11.13
C ALA A 219 -15.89 -6.42 10.68
N ALA A 220 -16.86 -5.99 9.86
CA ALA A 220 -17.87 -6.85 9.27
C ALA A 220 -17.25 -7.90 8.33
N TRP A 221 -16.28 -7.52 7.50
CA TRP A 221 -15.58 -8.46 6.63
C TRP A 221 -14.81 -9.50 7.44
N THR A 222 -14.04 -9.08 8.46
CA THR A 222 -13.26 -9.98 9.31
C THR A 222 -14.15 -10.99 10.03
N ASP A 223 -15.27 -10.55 10.63
CA ASP A 223 -16.19 -11.46 11.33
C ASP A 223 -16.93 -12.42 10.39
N ARG A 224 -17.28 -11.95 9.17
CA ARG A 224 -18.17 -12.71 8.27
C ARG A 224 -17.46 -13.53 7.21
N CYS A 225 -16.25 -13.12 6.85
CA CYS A 225 -15.50 -13.64 5.70
C CYS A 225 -14.11 -14.15 6.08
N GLY A 226 -13.62 -13.86 7.30
CA GLY A 226 -12.25 -14.13 7.72
C GLY A 226 -11.84 -15.60 7.90
N GLU A 227 -12.74 -16.56 7.65
CA GLU A 227 -12.36 -17.97 7.53
C GLU A 227 -11.51 -18.23 6.28
N ALA A 228 -11.75 -17.47 5.20
CA ALA A 228 -10.92 -17.46 4.01
C ALA A 228 -9.86 -16.35 4.11
N PRO A 229 -8.64 -16.57 3.57
CA PRO A 229 -7.67 -15.50 3.45
C PRO A 229 -8.24 -14.35 2.60
N ALA A 230 -7.92 -13.11 2.99
CA ALA A 230 -8.22 -11.97 2.14
C ALA A 230 -7.34 -12.04 0.88
N SER A 231 -7.86 -11.58 -0.26
CA SER A 231 -6.98 -11.25 -1.39
C SER A 231 -5.93 -10.24 -0.94
N LEU A 232 -4.72 -10.30 -1.49
CA LEU A 232 -3.64 -9.42 -1.08
C LEU A 232 -4.02 -7.92 -1.14
N PRO A 233 -4.62 -7.39 -2.23
CA PRO A 233 -5.03 -5.98 -2.27
C PRO A 233 -6.05 -5.60 -1.19
N LEU A 234 -6.99 -6.49 -0.88
CA LEU A 234 -7.99 -6.25 0.16
C LEU A 234 -7.36 -6.17 1.55
N ALA A 235 -6.40 -7.04 1.87
CA ALA A 235 -5.71 -6.99 3.15
C ALA A 235 -4.95 -5.66 3.35
N PHE A 236 -4.30 -5.17 2.29
CA PHE A 236 -3.68 -3.84 2.31
C PHE A 236 -4.72 -2.72 2.45
N ALA A 237 -5.87 -2.81 1.79
CA ALA A 237 -6.95 -1.84 1.91
C ALA A 237 -7.54 -1.82 3.34
N MET A 238 -7.72 -2.98 3.96
CA MET A 238 -8.17 -3.11 5.34
C MET A 238 -7.16 -2.46 6.30
N ALA A 239 -5.87 -2.73 6.13
CA ALA A 239 -4.81 -2.12 6.94
C ALA A 239 -4.80 -0.59 6.79
N ASP A 240 -4.91 -0.09 5.55
CA ASP A 240 -4.97 1.33 5.23
C ASP A 240 -6.15 2.05 5.91
N VAL A 241 -7.34 1.46 5.81
CA VAL A 241 -8.57 1.99 6.44
C VAL A 241 -8.46 2.00 7.96
N LEU A 242 -7.95 0.92 8.56
CA LEU A 242 -7.84 0.84 10.02
C LEU A 242 -6.81 1.84 10.57
N VAL A 243 -5.67 2.03 9.90
CA VAL A 243 -4.71 3.08 10.25
C VAL A 243 -5.35 4.46 10.12
N GLY A 244 -6.07 4.73 9.03
CA GLY A 244 -6.77 6.00 8.86
C GLY A 244 -7.87 6.26 9.90
N ALA A 245 -8.47 5.19 10.43
CA ALA A 245 -9.43 5.25 11.53
C ALA A 245 -8.76 5.34 12.91
N SER A 246 -7.43 5.45 12.98
CA SER A 246 -6.65 5.40 14.23
C SER A 246 -6.92 4.14 15.06
N ARG A 247 -7.23 3.01 14.40
CA ARG A 247 -7.46 1.71 15.03
C ARG A 247 -6.19 0.85 14.92
N GLY A 248 -5.96 0.00 15.93
CA GLY A 248 -4.94 -1.03 15.84
C GLY A 248 -5.22 -2.00 14.69
N VAL A 249 -4.16 -2.46 14.02
CA VAL A 249 -4.26 -3.40 12.91
C VAL A 249 -3.64 -4.73 13.32
N ASP A 250 -4.50 -5.73 13.54
CA ASP A 250 -4.05 -7.10 13.70
C ASP A 250 -3.52 -7.65 12.37
N PRO A 251 -2.52 -8.56 12.37
CA PRO A 251 -2.00 -9.17 11.15
C PRO A 251 -3.10 -9.84 10.32
N ILE A 252 -3.26 -9.41 9.06
CA ILE A 252 -4.34 -9.87 8.17
C ILE A 252 -3.82 -10.98 7.28
N LYS A 253 -4.41 -12.19 7.38
CA LYS A 253 -4.01 -13.35 6.58
C LYS A 253 -4.38 -13.18 5.11
N THR A 254 -3.44 -13.51 4.23
CA THR A 254 -3.61 -13.45 2.77
C THR A 254 -3.35 -14.80 2.11
N ASP A 255 -3.63 -14.86 0.81
CA ASP A 255 -3.37 -16.02 -0.03
C ASP A 255 -1.85 -16.35 -0.04
N PRO A 256 -1.44 -17.59 0.31
CA PRO A 256 -0.04 -17.98 0.30
C PRO A 256 0.59 -18.05 -1.11
N GLU A 257 -0.21 -18.09 -2.17
CA GLU A 257 0.31 -18.11 -3.55
C GLU A 257 0.76 -16.73 -4.04
N LEU A 258 0.38 -15.66 -3.33
CA LEU A 258 0.74 -14.29 -3.66
C LEU A 258 1.86 -13.78 -2.74
N ASP A 259 2.97 -13.34 -3.34
CA ASP A 259 4.15 -12.84 -2.62
C ASP A 259 4.43 -11.35 -2.84
N LYS A 260 3.67 -10.70 -3.72
CA LYS A 260 3.79 -9.28 -4.08
C LYS A 260 2.48 -8.69 -4.59
N LEU A 261 2.33 -7.38 -4.45
CA LEU A 261 1.25 -6.59 -5.05
C LEU A 261 1.44 -6.44 -6.55
N ASP A 262 0.32 -6.37 -7.27
CA ASP A 262 0.32 -6.00 -8.68
C ASP A 262 0.75 -4.53 -8.85
N ASP A 263 1.42 -4.26 -9.97
CA ASP A 263 1.84 -2.90 -10.32
C ASP A 263 0.62 -1.97 -10.41
N GLY A 264 0.66 -0.88 -9.63
CA GLY A 264 -0.41 0.12 -9.59
C GLY A 264 -1.56 -0.21 -8.64
N ALA A 265 -1.49 -1.32 -7.87
CA ALA A 265 -2.48 -1.62 -6.83
C ALA A 265 -2.59 -0.49 -5.77
N PHE A 266 -1.46 0.15 -5.46
CA PHE A 266 -1.36 1.29 -4.55
C PHE A 266 -0.41 2.36 -5.09
N THR A 267 -0.70 3.63 -4.80
CA THR A 267 0.10 4.77 -5.28
C THR A 267 1.50 4.80 -4.69
N LEU A 268 1.67 4.38 -3.42
CA LEU A 268 2.92 4.50 -2.66
C LEU A 268 3.53 3.13 -2.35
N MET A 269 3.50 2.26 -3.35
CA MET A 269 4.01 0.90 -3.25
C MET A 269 5.54 0.88 -3.06
N THR A 270 6.06 -0.01 -2.22
CA THR A 270 7.51 -0.20 -2.08
C THR A 270 8.11 -0.74 -3.38
N LYS A 271 9.41 -0.50 -3.59
CA LYS A 271 10.14 -0.91 -4.80
C LYS A 271 10.07 -2.41 -5.07
N ASP A 272 10.01 -3.22 -4.02
CA ASP A 272 9.88 -4.68 -4.10
C ASP A 272 8.43 -5.16 -4.20
N ALA A 273 7.46 -4.25 -4.29
CA ALA A 273 6.02 -4.52 -4.35
C ALA A 273 5.46 -5.34 -3.17
N LYS A 274 6.18 -5.43 -2.05
CA LYS A 274 5.73 -6.17 -0.85
C LYS A 274 5.03 -5.29 0.17
N GLY A 275 4.97 -3.98 -0.04
CA GLY A 275 4.37 -3.04 0.89
C GLY A 275 3.87 -1.76 0.24
N THR A 276 3.28 -0.91 1.05
CA THR A 276 2.89 0.46 0.67
C THR A 276 3.07 1.40 1.87
N ALA A 277 3.52 2.62 1.62
CA ALA A 277 3.45 3.68 2.62
C ALA A 277 1.99 4.13 2.76
N ILE A 278 1.51 4.26 4.00
CA ILE A 278 0.12 4.62 4.31
C ILE A 278 0.08 6.05 4.88
N TRP A 279 0.93 6.35 5.85
CA TRP A 279 0.95 7.63 6.55
C TRP A 279 2.37 8.13 6.77
N VAL A 280 2.50 9.45 6.82
CA VAL A 280 3.72 10.16 7.23
C VAL A 280 3.29 11.20 8.24
N CYS A 281 3.60 10.96 9.52
CA CYS A 281 3.41 11.94 10.60
C CYS A 281 2.02 12.54 10.75
N GLY A 282 1.00 11.68 10.82
CA GLY A 282 -0.38 12.17 10.93
C GLY A 282 -0.91 12.81 9.64
N GLU A 283 -0.15 12.77 8.55
CA GLU A 283 -0.63 13.15 7.23
C GLU A 283 -0.68 11.95 6.31
N ARG A 284 -1.70 11.93 5.45
CA ARG A 284 -1.90 10.90 4.44
C ARG A 284 -1.45 11.41 3.06
N PRO A 285 -0.30 10.95 2.55
CA PRO A 285 0.11 11.31 1.20
C PRO A 285 -0.73 10.58 0.14
N THR A 286 -1.24 11.32 -0.84
CA THR A 286 -2.07 10.79 -1.94
C THR A 286 -1.29 10.55 -3.24
N SER A 287 -0.05 11.03 -3.28
CA SER A 287 0.88 10.94 -4.41
C SER A 287 2.31 10.80 -3.94
N LEU A 288 3.18 10.32 -4.83
CA LEU A 288 4.62 10.23 -4.55
C LEU A 288 5.24 11.60 -4.23
N GLN A 289 4.78 12.66 -4.89
CA GLN A 289 5.25 14.02 -4.65
C GLN A 289 4.85 14.51 -3.26
N THR A 290 3.60 14.28 -2.84
CA THR A 290 3.16 14.59 -1.48
C THR A 290 3.89 13.74 -0.44
N TYR A 291 4.17 12.47 -0.74
CA TYR A 291 4.94 11.59 0.15
C TYR A 291 6.34 12.14 0.42
N VAL A 292 7.10 12.47 -0.64
CA VAL A 292 8.45 13.03 -0.50
C VAL A 292 8.41 14.38 0.23
N ALA A 293 7.44 15.26 -0.10
CA ALA A 293 7.32 16.58 0.52
C ALA A 293 6.94 16.50 2.02
N THR A 294 5.96 15.67 2.38
CA THR A 294 5.54 15.48 3.77
C THR A 294 6.65 14.81 4.58
N ARG A 295 7.35 13.81 4.02
CA ARG A 295 8.47 13.16 4.70
C ARG A 295 9.63 14.11 4.96
N ALA A 296 9.98 14.96 4.00
CA ALA A 296 11.00 16.00 4.19
C ALA A 296 10.64 17.01 5.29
N LYS A 297 9.35 17.37 5.43
CA LYS A 297 8.87 18.26 6.50
C LYS A 297 8.83 17.59 7.87
N CYS A 298 8.73 16.27 7.91
CA CYS A 298 8.51 15.52 9.13
C CYS A 298 9.77 14.91 9.74
N SER A 299 10.88 15.65 9.71
CA SER A 299 12.15 15.24 10.31
C SER A 299 12.37 16.05 11.60
N PRO A 300 12.31 15.46 12.81
CA PRO A 300 12.01 14.05 13.12
C PRO A 300 10.50 13.73 13.22
N GLY A 301 10.12 12.47 12.96
CA GLY A 301 8.74 11.98 13.00
C GLY A 301 8.61 10.48 12.77
N GLU A 302 7.49 10.04 12.18
CA GLU A 302 7.21 8.62 11.90
C GLU A 302 6.59 8.39 10.52
N VAL A 303 6.84 7.22 9.95
CA VAL A 303 6.23 6.76 8.70
C VAL A 303 5.57 5.40 8.94
N ILE A 304 4.30 5.27 8.57
CA ILE A 304 3.55 4.03 8.70
C ILE A 304 3.48 3.31 7.35
N PHE A 305 3.89 2.05 7.34
CA PHE A 305 3.78 1.15 6.19
C PHE A 305 2.82 0.01 6.49
N ALA A 306 2.09 -0.45 5.48
CA ALA A 306 1.60 -1.83 5.45
C ALA A 306 2.56 -2.67 4.63
N ARG A 307 2.78 -3.92 5.01
CA ARG A 307 3.68 -4.83 4.31
C ARG A 307 3.31 -6.29 4.53
N LEU A 308 3.53 -7.10 3.49
CA LEU A 308 3.41 -8.56 3.54
C LEU A 308 4.63 -9.16 4.25
N ASP A 309 4.39 -9.96 5.28
CA ASP A 309 5.43 -10.71 6.00
C ASP A 309 5.72 -12.08 5.37
N GLY A 310 6.71 -12.80 5.91
CA GLY A 310 7.07 -14.15 5.44
C GLY A 310 6.06 -15.25 5.79
N SER A 311 5.00 -14.93 6.53
CA SER A 311 3.90 -15.84 6.89
C SER A 311 2.62 -15.53 6.11
N HIS A 312 2.73 -14.77 5.01
CA HIS A 312 1.62 -14.29 4.19
C HIS A 312 0.57 -13.52 4.98
N ARG A 313 1.03 -12.63 5.87
CA ARG A 313 0.18 -11.70 6.61
C ARG A 313 0.57 -10.27 6.29
N VAL A 314 -0.43 -9.42 6.03
CA VAL A 314 -0.23 -7.98 5.95
C VAL A 314 -0.20 -7.43 7.36
N LYS A 315 0.90 -6.74 7.70
CA LYS A 315 1.11 -6.06 8.98
C LYS A 315 1.33 -4.57 8.75
N THR A 316 0.92 -3.75 9.72
CA THR A 316 1.28 -2.34 9.76
C THR A 316 2.47 -2.12 10.67
N LEU A 317 3.34 -1.20 10.29
CA LEU A 317 4.54 -0.86 11.02
C LEU A 317 4.67 0.66 11.08
N SER A 318 4.87 1.22 12.28
CA SER A 318 5.37 2.59 12.44
C SER A 318 6.90 2.57 12.54
N VAL A 319 7.55 3.37 11.71
CA VAL A 319 9.01 3.46 11.61
C VAL A 319 9.45 4.88 11.97
N PRO A 320 10.40 5.05 12.90
CA PRO A 320 10.94 6.37 13.22
C PRO A 320 11.67 6.95 12.02
N HIS A 321 11.41 8.23 11.75
CA HIS A 321 12.03 9.00 10.67
C HIS A 321 12.77 10.18 11.29
N ALA A 322 14.07 10.02 11.57
CA ALA A 322 14.88 11.10 12.11
C ALA A 322 15.26 12.12 11.03
N SER A 323 15.64 11.63 9.85
CA SER A 323 15.89 12.40 8.62
C SER A 323 15.73 11.51 7.40
N ASP A 324 15.59 12.10 6.21
CA ASP A 324 15.47 11.32 4.97
C ASP A 324 16.71 10.47 4.67
N ALA A 325 17.90 11.02 4.87
CA ALA A 325 19.15 10.31 4.65
C ALA A 325 19.30 9.13 5.62
N GLU A 326 18.96 9.33 6.89
CA GLU A 326 19.02 8.27 7.89
C GLU A 326 17.96 7.19 7.65
N PHE A 327 16.74 7.57 7.28
CA PHE A 327 15.68 6.63 6.98
C PHE A 327 16.03 5.72 5.80
N GLN A 328 16.52 6.29 4.69
CA GLN A 328 16.95 5.51 3.52
C GLN A 328 18.14 4.61 3.84
N ARG A 329 19.05 5.05 4.71
CA ARG A 329 20.20 4.26 5.18
C ARG A 329 19.77 3.09 6.05
N LEU A 330 18.84 3.29 6.98
CA LEU A 330 18.43 2.28 7.96
C LEU A 330 17.39 1.30 7.40
N PHE A 331 16.52 1.77 6.49
CA PHE A 331 15.38 1.01 5.98
C PHE A 331 15.29 1.05 4.44
N PRO A 332 16.34 0.64 3.71
CA PRO A 332 16.34 0.71 2.24
C PRO A 332 15.25 -0.16 1.60
N PHE A 333 14.81 -1.25 2.25
CA PHE A 333 13.71 -2.09 1.79
C PHE A 333 12.31 -1.43 1.88
N LEU A 334 12.21 -0.24 2.50
CA LEU A 334 10.99 0.57 2.54
C LEU A 334 10.97 1.69 1.49
N GLU A 335 11.97 1.74 0.60
CA GLU A 335 11.99 2.70 -0.52
C GLU A 335 10.71 2.55 -1.37
N VAL A 336 9.99 3.66 -1.57
CA VAL A 336 8.80 3.69 -2.42
C VAL A 336 9.24 3.70 -3.90
N LYS A 337 8.50 2.99 -4.76
CA LYS A 337 8.77 2.95 -6.20
C LYS A 337 8.79 4.37 -6.79
N GLY A 338 9.90 4.74 -7.43
CA GLY A 338 10.11 6.07 -8.02
C GLY A 338 10.50 7.18 -7.04
N GLU A 339 10.64 6.88 -5.74
CA GLU A 339 10.95 7.88 -4.71
C GLU A 339 12.23 8.67 -5.02
N ARG A 340 13.28 7.99 -5.50
CA ARG A 340 14.54 8.63 -5.87
C ARG A 340 14.35 9.67 -6.97
N ASP A 341 13.68 9.32 -8.07
CA ASP A 341 13.39 10.26 -9.17
C ASP A 341 12.55 11.46 -8.70
N ALA A 342 11.58 11.22 -7.80
CA ALA A 342 10.75 12.29 -7.23
C ALA A 342 11.57 13.24 -6.34
N ARG A 343 12.55 12.72 -5.60
CA ARG A 343 13.49 13.52 -4.80
C ARG A 343 14.41 14.34 -5.68
N ASP A 344 14.99 13.72 -6.71
CA ASP A 344 15.84 14.43 -7.67
C ASP A 344 15.04 15.53 -8.38
N LYS A 345 13.78 15.29 -8.73
CA LYS A 345 12.91 16.33 -9.28
C LYS A 345 12.67 17.49 -8.29
N ALA A 346 12.54 17.22 -6.99
CA ALA A 346 12.36 18.26 -5.98
C ALA A 346 13.62 19.13 -5.80
N GLU A 347 14.81 18.54 -5.96
CA GLU A 347 16.10 19.22 -5.81
C GLU A 347 16.59 19.93 -7.09
N LEU A 348 15.95 19.69 -8.24
CA LEU A 348 16.37 20.24 -9.54
C LEU A 348 16.45 21.77 -9.53
N GLY A 349 15.50 22.45 -8.89
CA GLY A 349 15.49 23.91 -8.79
C GLY A 349 16.70 24.46 -8.00
N ALA A 350 17.09 23.78 -6.92
CA ALA A 350 18.26 24.15 -6.14
C ALA A 350 19.55 23.93 -6.94
N PHE A 351 19.63 22.83 -7.69
CA PHE A 351 20.73 22.55 -8.60
C PHE A 351 20.85 23.63 -9.69
N GLN A 352 19.75 23.96 -10.37
CA GLN A 352 19.70 24.99 -11.41
C GLN A 352 20.19 26.34 -10.89
N LYS A 353 19.76 26.73 -9.69
CA LYS A 353 20.21 27.97 -9.05
C LYS A 353 21.74 27.97 -8.83
N ARG A 354 22.30 26.89 -8.27
CA ARG A 354 23.75 26.79 -8.00
C ARG A 354 24.58 26.80 -9.28
N VAL A 355 24.13 26.13 -10.34
CA VAL A 355 24.79 26.20 -11.66
C VAL A 355 24.71 27.63 -12.22
N GLY A 356 23.57 28.30 -12.10
CA GLY A 356 23.42 29.71 -12.49
C GLY A 356 24.37 30.65 -11.74
N GLU A 357 24.55 30.46 -10.44
CA GLU A 357 25.53 31.22 -9.65
C GLU A 357 26.97 31.02 -10.15
N ALA A 358 27.34 29.79 -10.54
CA ALA A 358 28.64 29.51 -11.14
C ALA A 358 28.82 30.21 -12.50
N VAL A 359 27.77 30.20 -13.33
CA VAL A 359 27.74 30.91 -14.63
C VAL A 359 27.94 32.42 -14.44
N GLU A 360 27.23 33.04 -13.51
CA GLU A 360 27.36 34.48 -13.26
C GLU A 360 28.74 34.86 -12.69
N SER A 361 29.30 34.05 -11.80
CA SER A 361 30.69 34.22 -11.35
C SER A 361 31.68 34.09 -12.51
N ALA A 362 31.48 33.14 -13.43
CA ALA A 362 32.36 32.94 -14.58
C ALA A 362 32.32 34.14 -15.54
N LYS A 363 31.12 34.63 -15.89
CA LYS A 363 30.94 35.86 -16.70
C LYS A 363 31.55 37.10 -16.06
N SER A 364 31.51 37.18 -14.73
CA SER A 364 32.11 38.28 -13.95
C SER A 364 33.64 38.19 -13.83
N GLY A 365 34.30 37.26 -14.54
CA GLY A 365 35.75 37.06 -14.43
C GLY A 365 36.23 36.38 -13.14
N ARG A 366 35.30 35.92 -12.27
CA ARG A 366 35.60 35.26 -10.99
C ARG A 366 35.74 33.73 -11.14
N GLY A 367 36.63 33.30 -12.02
CA GLY A 367 36.80 31.87 -12.40
C GLY A 367 37.05 30.92 -11.22
N ALA A 368 37.82 31.35 -10.21
CA ALA A 368 38.08 30.54 -9.01
C ALA A 368 36.83 30.32 -8.13
N GLN A 369 35.95 31.32 -8.04
CA GLN A 369 34.67 31.22 -7.34
C GLN A 369 33.69 30.37 -8.14
N ALA A 370 33.62 30.59 -9.46
CA ALA A 370 32.80 29.79 -10.37
C ALA A 370 33.17 28.29 -10.30
N ALA A 371 34.47 27.98 -10.24
CA ALA A 371 34.98 26.63 -10.05
C ALA A 371 34.52 25.98 -8.75
N ALA A 372 34.51 26.71 -7.64
CA ALA A 372 34.03 26.22 -6.35
C ALA A 372 32.50 25.99 -6.37
N GLN A 373 31.75 26.95 -6.90
CA GLN A 373 30.29 26.85 -7.02
C GLN A 373 29.86 25.69 -7.92
N LEU A 374 30.55 25.49 -9.06
CA LEU A 374 30.28 24.37 -9.96
C LEU A 374 30.56 23.02 -9.29
N ALA A 375 31.63 22.90 -8.49
CA ALA A 375 31.93 21.67 -7.75
C ALA A 375 30.87 21.40 -6.67
N SER A 376 30.47 22.42 -5.93
CA SER A 376 29.40 22.36 -4.91
C SER A 376 28.01 22.05 -5.51
N ALA A 377 27.79 22.40 -6.78
CA ALA A 377 26.59 22.01 -7.53
C ALA A 377 26.67 20.57 -8.04
N LEU A 378 27.79 20.14 -8.61
CA LEU A 378 27.88 18.84 -9.29
C LEU A 378 28.08 17.67 -8.32
N ILE A 379 28.94 17.79 -7.31
CA ILE A 379 29.33 16.67 -6.45
C ILE A 379 28.11 16.06 -5.71
N PRO A 380 27.24 16.85 -5.04
CA PRO A 380 26.09 16.30 -4.34
C PRO A 380 25.01 15.74 -5.28
N HIS A 381 24.98 16.21 -6.54
CA HIS A 381 23.93 15.89 -7.51
C HIS A 381 24.41 15.00 -8.65
N ALA A 382 25.62 14.41 -8.58
CA ALA A 382 26.19 13.68 -9.72
C ALA A 382 25.37 12.44 -10.11
N ALA A 383 24.81 11.73 -9.12
CA ALA A 383 23.90 10.64 -9.39
C ALA A 383 22.66 11.14 -10.15
N ALA A 384 22.05 12.25 -9.71
CA ALA A 384 20.92 12.91 -10.39
C ALA A 384 21.24 13.30 -11.84
N VAL A 385 22.40 13.91 -12.08
CA VAL A 385 22.86 14.27 -13.43
C VAL A 385 23.00 13.02 -14.32
N LEU A 386 23.48 11.91 -13.77
CA LEU A 386 23.66 10.66 -14.54
C LEU A 386 22.32 10.08 -15.03
N HIS A 387 21.28 10.01 -14.19
CA HIS A 387 20.03 9.33 -14.56
C HIS A 387 18.94 10.29 -15.07
N ASN A 388 18.95 11.57 -14.69
CA ASN A 388 17.89 12.51 -15.04
C ASN A 388 18.29 13.46 -16.20
N PRO A 389 17.58 13.42 -17.35
CA PRO A 389 17.89 14.29 -18.49
C PRO A 389 17.68 15.79 -18.22
N GLU A 390 16.81 16.17 -17.28
CA GLU A 390 16.59 17.58 -16.93
C GLU A 390 17.83 18.21 -16.29
N TYR A 391 18.51 17.47 -15.41
CA TYR A 391 19.79 17.89 -14.84
C TYR A 391 20.87 18.09 -15.91
N ARG A 392 20.96 17.18 -16.88
CA ARG A 392 21.90 17.31 -18.01
C ARG A 392 21.60 18.52 -18.87
N LYS A 393 20.33 18.82 -19.11
CA LYS A 393 19.91 20.02 -19.84
C LYS A 393 20.39 21.30 -19.16
N VAL A 394 20.27 21.41 -17.83
CA VAL A 394 20.81 22.55 -17.06
C VAL A 394 22.31 22.76 -17.32
N LEU A 395 23.08 21.66 -17.37
CA LEU A 395 24.52 21.73 -17.65
C LEU A 395 24.81 22.12 -19.10
N SER A 396 24.08 21.55 -20.06
CA SER A 396 24.21 21.88 -21.48
C SER A 396 23.89 23.35 -21.76
N ASP A 397 22.87 23.90 -21.12
CA ASP A 397 22.50 25.32 -21.27
C ASP A 397 23.56 26.25 -20.64
N ALA A 398 24.24 25.80 -19.58
CA ALA A 398 25.31 26.53 -18.91
C ALA A 398 26.68 26.41 -19.59
N ASP A 399 26.89 25.38 -20.42
CA ASP A 399 28.18 25.01 -21.03
C ASP A 399 28.93 26.18 -21.69
N PRO A 400 28.31 27.05 -22.52
CA PRO A 400 29.04 28.13 -23.19
C PRO A 400 29.73 29.12 -22.22
N PHE A 401 29.30 29.17 -20.96
CA PHE A 401 29.74 30.16 -19.98
C PHE A 401 30.71 29.59 -18.93
N LEU A 402 30.83 28.27 -18.79
CA LEU A 402 31.58 27.63 -17.70
C LEU A 402 33.07 27.41 -18.02
N GLY A 403 33.55 27.81 -19.20
CA GLY A 403 34.95 27.71 -19.60
C GLY A 403 35.95 28.27 -18.58
N PRO A 404 35.73 29.47 -18.00
CA PRO A 404 36.59 30.01 -16.95
C PRO A 404 36.68 29.14 -15.69
N ALA A 405 35.58 28.51 -15.28
CA ALA A 405 35.56 27.61 -14.13
C ALA A 405 36.37 26.33 -14.41
N MET A 406 36.16 25.74 -15.58
CA MET A 406 36.86 24.54 -16.03
C MET A 406 38.37 24.76 -16.21
N ARG A 407 38.79 25.92 -16.73
CA ARG A 407 40.21 26.31 -16.75
C ARG A 407 40.82 26.29 -15.36
N GLU A 408 40.08 26.77 -14.37
CA GLU A 408 40.59 26.86 -13.00
C GLU A 408 40.66 25.48 -12.33
N TRP A 409 39.76 24.56 -12.66
CA TRP A 409 39.94 23.14 -12.32
C TRP A 409 41.22 22.55 -12.93
N ALA A 410 41.47 22.78 -14.22
CA ALA A 410 42.66 22.26 -14.90
C ALA A 410 43.97 22.75 -14.23
N LYS A 411 44.05 24.05 -13.92
CA LYS A 411 45.20 24.62 -13.19
C LYS A 411 45.40 23.97 -11.82
N ARG A 412 44.33 23.82 -11.03
CA ARG A 412 44.38 23.18 -9.70
C ARG A 412 44.83 21.71 -9.80
N LYS A 413 44.35 20.98 -10.82
CA LYS A 413 44.74 19.59 -11.09
C LYS A 413 46.23 19.47 -11.43
N ILE A 414 46.75 20.34 -12.30
CA ILE A 414 48.18 20.38 -12.63
C ILE A 414 49.00 20.69 -11.38
N ALA A 415 48.61 21.69 -10.60
CA ALA A 415 49.31 22.06 -9.37
C ALA A 415 49.32 20.91 -8.34
N ALA A 416 48.22 20.17 -8.22
CA ALA A 416 48.13 19.00 -7.36
C ALA A 416 49.03 17.84 -7.85
N SER A 417 49.09 17.59 -9.17
CA SER A 417 49.91 16.52 -9.74
C SER A 417 51.39 16.62 -9.37
N ALA A 418 51.93 17.85 -9.28
CA ALA A 418 53.32 18.09 -8.92
C ALA A 418 53.66 17.71 -7.46
N ARG A 419 52.65 17.51 -6.61
CA ARG A 419 52.82 17.13 -5.19
C ARG A 419 52.77 15.63 -4.98
N ILE A 420 52.38 14.86 -5.99
CA ILE A 420 52.24 13.39 -5.91
C ILE A 420 53.59 12.76 -6.23
N LYS A 421 54.23 12.18 -5.20
CA LYS A 421 55.56 11.55 -5.32
C LYS A 421 55.49 10.09 -5.77
N ASP A 422 54.42 9.38 -5.39
CA ASP A 422 54.24 8.00 -5.82
C ASP A 422 53.89 7.94 -7.31
N ALA A 423 54.66 7.18 -8.07
CA ALA A 423 54.50 7.13 -9.52
C ALA A 423 53.22 6.39 -9.95
N THR A 424 52.73 5.44 -9.16
CA THR A 424 51.45 4.77 -9.44
C THR A 424 50.30 5.75 -9.26
N GLU A 425 50.23 6.43 -8.12
CA GLU A 425 49.20 7.44 -7.85
C GLU A 425 49.32 8.63 -8.82
N SER A 426 50.54 9.04 -9.20
CA SER A 426 50.74 10.11 -10.19
C SER A 426 50.13 9.74 -11.55
N ALA A 427 50.32 8.51 -12.01
CA ALA A 427 49.73 8.02 -13.25
C ALA A 427 48.19 7.93 -13.15
N LEU A 428 47.67 7.33 -12.07
CA LEU A 428 46.23 7.20 -11.85
C LEU A 428 45.55 8.58 -11.76
N PHE A 429 46.11 9.51 -10.99
CA PHE A 429 45.59 10.87 -10.87
C PHE A 429 45.59 11.61 -12.21
N ALA A 430 46.66 11.47 -13.01
CA ALA A 430 46.74 12.11 -14.33
C ALA A 430 45.67 11.55 -15.28
N GLY A 431 45.47 10.23 -15.31
CA GLY A 431 44.44 9.59 -16.12
C GLY A 431 43.04 10.00 -15.70
N ARG A 432 42.73 9.91 -14.40
CA ARG A 432 41.45 10.37 -13.85
C ARG A 432 41.18 11.83 -14.20
N SER A 433 42.17 12.70 -14.04
CA SER A 433 42.00 14.13 -14.31
C SER A 433 41.66 14.38 -15.78
N LEU A 434 42.32 13.69 -16.72
CA LEU A 434 42.09 13.88 -18.15
C LEU A 434 40.73 13.32 -18.61
N GLN A 435 40.25 12.24 -18.00
CA GLN A 435 38.99 11.59 -18.37
C GLN A 435 37.78 12.17 -17.61
N HIS A 436 37.97 12.50 -16.33
CA HIS A 436 36.93 12.89 -15.38
C HIS A 436 37.36 14.15 -14.60
N PRO A 437 37.05 15.36 -15.09
CA PRO A 437 37.47 16.63 -14.48
C PRO A 437 36.99 16.80 -13.03
N LEU A 438 35.85 16.19 -12.70
CA LEU A 438 35.25 16.24 -11.37
C LEU A 438 35.93 15.28 -10.37
N ALA A 439 36.65 14.25 -10.82
CA ALA A 439 37.38 13.36 -9.93
C ALA A 439 38.39 14.15 -9.08
N ASP A 440 38.69 13.70 -7.87
CA ASP A 440 39.63 14.34 -6.93
C ASP A 440 39.27 15.80 -6.52
N MET A 441 38.08 16.29 -6.88
CA MET A 441 37.60 17.62 -6.50
C MET A 441 36.89 17.58 -5.15
N ARG A 442 37.07 18.62 -4.33
CA ARG A 442 36.27 18.87 -3.11
C ARG A 442 35.13 19.84 -3.41
N LEU A 443 34.17 19.95 -2.48
CA LEU A 443 33.02 20.86 -2.61
C LEU A 443 33.42 22.34 -2.75
N ASP A 444 34.56 22.74 -2.20
CA ASP A 444 35.13 24.09 -2.34
C ASP A 444 35.91 24.29 -3.67
N GLY A 445 35.90 23.28 -4.55
CA GLY A 445 36.63 23.25 -5.79
C GLY A 445 38.14 23.01 -5.64
N SER A 446 38.67 22.79 -4.44
CA SER A 446 40.06 22.40 -4.26
C SER A 446 40.29 20.95 -4.72
N VAL A 447 41.55 20.61 -5.00
CA VAL A 447 41.93 19.27 -5.49
C VAL A 447 42.69 18.52 -4.42
N LEU A 448 42.24 17.31 -4.13
CA LEU A 448 42.93 16.34 -3.29
C LEU A 448 42.73 14.95 -3.91
N PRO A 449 43.82 14.21 -4.25
CA PRO A 449 43.71 12.86 -4.80
C PRO A 449 42.78 11.99 -3.97
N GLY A 450 41.80 11.35 -4.61
CA GLY A 450 40.81 10.50 -3.95
C GLY A 450 39.64 11.22 -3.28
N ALA A 451 39.59 12.56 -3.29
CA ALA A 451 38.54 13.29 -2.57
C ALA A 451 37.12 13.04 -3.08
N TYR A 452 36.96 12.81 -4.37
CA TYR A 452 35.68 12.52 -5.00
C TYR A 452 35.85 11.67 -6.24
N ILE A 453 34.86 10.84 -6.54
CA ILE A 453 34.78 10.09 -7.78
C ILE A 453 33.35 10.21 -8.28
N PRO A 454 33.17 10.65 -9.53
CA PRO A 454 31.84 10.66 -10.10
C PRO A 454 31.35 9.23 -10.32
N PRO A 455 30.03 8.98 -10.28
CA PRO A 455 29.45 7.68 -10.61
C PRO A 455 29.91 7.17 -11.99
N ALA A 456 29.96 5.85 -12.17
CA ALA A 456 30.28 5.25 -13.46
C ALA A 456 29.34 5.77 -14.56
N GLY A 457 29.89 6.09 -15.73
CA GLY A 457 29.13 6.68 -16.85
C GLY A 457 28.93 8.20 -16.77
N PHE A 458 29.39 8.87 -15.70
CA PHE A 458 29.33 10.32 -15.61
C PHE A 458 30.32 10.98 -16.57
N ALA A 459 29.80 11.61 -17.64
CA ALA A 459 30.59 12.10 -18.76
C ALA A 459 30.36 13.60 -19.02
N LEU A 460 31.13 14.46 -18.35
CA LEU A 460 31.05 15.92 -18.58
C LEU A 460 31.39 16.32 -20.02
N ALA A 461 32.19 15.52 -20.73
CA ALA A 461 32.51 15.77 -22.13
C ALA A 461 31.27 15.72 -23.04
N GLU A 462 30.27 14.91 -22.68
CA GLU A 462 29.02 14.80 -23.45
C GLU A 462 28.06 15.95 -23.14
N TRP A 463 27.98 16.37 -21.88
CA TRP A 463 26.97 17.34 -21.42
C TRP A 463 27.47 18.78 -21.39
N MET A 464 28.79 19.00 -21.37
CA MET A 464 29.43 20.31 -21.41
C MET A 464 30.63 20.32 -22.37
N PRO A 465 30.44 20.02 -23.67
CA PRO A 465 31.53 19.82 -24.61
C PRO A 465 32.45 21.05 -24.77
N SER A 466 31.89 22.26 -24.73
CA SER A 466 32.64 23.51 -24.95
C SER A 466 33.58 23.81 -23.79
N SER A 467 33.05 23.77 -22.56
CA SER A 467 33.81 23.97 -21.34
C SER A 467 34.79 22.83 -21.08
N PHE A 468 34.42 21.60 -21.43
CA PHE A 468 35.31 20.44 -21.34
C PHE A 468 36.49 20.55 -22.33
N ALA A 469 36.28 21.06 -23.55
CA ALA A 469 37.38 21.29 -24.49
C ALA A 469 38.41 22.28 -23.93
N ILE A 470 37.95 23.33 -23.23
CA ILE A 470 38.83 24.29 -22.53
C ILE A 470 39.59 23.59 -21.40
N TYR A 471 38.90 22.80 -20.57
CA TYR A 471 39.55 22.00 -19.53
C TYR A 471 40.67 21.12 -20.12
N ARG A 472 40.35 20.34 -21.15
CA ARG A 472 41.27 19.36 -21.76
C ARG A 472 42.50 20.04 -22.35
N LYS A 473 42.31 21.16 -23.04
CA LYS A 473 43.43 21.97 -23.57
C LYS A 473 44.36 22.39 -22.44
N ASP A 474 43.81 22.95 -21.37
CA ASP A 474 44.59 23.48 -20.26
C ASP A 474 45.22 22.37 -19.41
N ALA A 475 44.56 21.21 -19.29
CA ALA A 475 45.02 20.02 -18.55
C ALA A 475 46.02 19.14 -19.32
N SER A 476 46.27 19.41 -20.60
CA SER A 476 47.13 18.61 -21.50
C SER A 476 48.54 18.30 -20.97
N LYS A 477 49.08 19.12 -20.06
CA LYS A 477 50.36 18.84 -19.38
C LYS A 477 50.37 17.51 -18.62
N LEU A 478 49.20 17.03 -18.17
CA LEU A 478 49.07 15.75 -17.48
C LEU A 478 49.27 14.55 -18.42
N GLU A 479 49.13 14.72 -19.74
CA GLU A 479 49.38 13.65 -20.71
C GLU A 479 50.85 13.19 -20.69
N ALA A 480 51.78 14.11 -20.39
CA ALA A 480 53.19 13.77 -20.26
C ALA A 480 53.46 12.80 -19.10
N VAL A 481 52.62 12.80 -18.06
CA VAL A 481 52.69 11.85 -16.94
C VAL A 481 52.26 10.46 -17.43
N LEU A 482 51.15 10.37 -18.18
CA LEU A 482 50.64 9.11 -18.71
C LEU A 482 51.57 8.44 -19.74
N LYS A 483 52.35 9.23 -20.49
CA LYS A 483 53.35 8.68 -21.41
C LYS A 483 54.42 7.86 -20.70
N LYS A 484 54.63 8.07 -19.39
CA LYS A 484 55.51 7.24 -18.56
C LYS A 484 54.72 6.02 -18.10
N LYS A 485 54.76 4.95 -18.90
CA LYS A 485 54.10 3.68 -18.56
C LYS A 485 54.56 3.18 -17.19
N LEU A 486 53.61 2.63 -16.43
CA LEU A 486 53.93 1.87 -15.22
C LEU A 486 54.68 0.60 -15.61
N SER A 487 55.60 0.15 -14.75
CA SER A 487 56.26 -1.13 -14.93
C SER A 487 55.29 -2.28 -14.70
N ASP A 488 55.56 -3.44 -15.29
CA ASP A 488 54.74 -4.64 -15.12
C ASP A 488 54.56 -5.03 -13.65
N ALA A 489 55.59 -4.86 -12.84
CA ALA A 489 55.52 -5.09 -11.40
C ALA A 489 54.50 -4.17 -10.70
N LYS A 490 54.43 -2.89 -11.09
CA LYS A 490 53.44 -1.94 -10.55
C LYS A 490 52.03 -2.22 -11.04
N LEU A 491 51.89 -2.64 -12.30
CA LEU A 491 50.59 -3.08 -12.83
C LEU A 491 50.09 -4.35 -12.13
N ALA A 492 50.97 -5.31 -11.86
CA ALA A 492 50.64 -6.52 -11.10
C ALA A 492 50.23 -6.20 -9.64
N ASP A 493 50.95 -5.28 -9.00
CA ASP A 493 50.57 -4.76 -7.67
C ASP A 493 49.20 -4.07 -7.70
N LEU A 494 48.95 -3.20 -8.68
CA LEU A 494 47.66 -2.53 -8.87
C LEU A 494 46.50 -3.53 -9.04
N ARG A 495 46.65 -4.53 -9.91
CA ARG A 495 45.66 -5.60 -10.10
C ARG A 495 45.42 -6.40 -8.81
N THR A 496 46.43 -6.57 -7.98
CA THR A 496 46.31 -7.26 -6.68
C THR A 496 45.55 -6.40 -5.68
N ARG A 497 45.85 -5.11 -5.59
CA ARG A 497 45.08 -4.16 -4.76
C ARG A 497 43.62 -4.12 -5.15
N ILE A 498 43.30 -4.03 -6.44
CA ILE A 498 41.92 -4.04 -6.93
C ILE A 498 41.20 -5.31 -6.49
N ARG A 499 41.79 -6.50 -6.68
CA ARG A 499 41.18 -7.77 -6.24
C ARG A 499 40.92 -7.80 -4.74
N ASN A 500 41.84 -7.29 -3.93
CA ASN A 500 41.65 -7.19 -2.47
C ASN A 500 40.49 -6.25 -2.10
N GLU A 501 40.36 -5.12 -2.81
CA GLU A 501 39.22 -4.21 -2.62
C GLU A 501 37.90 -4.85 -3.06
N VAL A 502 37.87 -5.59 -4.18
CA VAL A 502 36.68 -6.34 -4.63
C VAL A 502 36.25 -7.35 -3.57
N GLN A 503 37.18 -8.10 -3.00
CA GLN A 503 36.90 -9.04 -1.90
C GLN A 503 36.40 -8.32 -0.63
N THR A 504 36.99 -7.19 -0.28
CA THR A 504 36.60 -6.37 0.88
C THR A 504 35.17 -5.85 0.71
N CYS A 505 34.86 -5.31 -0.47
CA CYS A 505 33.54 -4.87 -0.84
C CYS A 505 32.51 -6.00 -0.78
N ALA A 506 32.81 -7.15 -1.39
CA ALA A 506 31.92 -8.31 -1.40
C ALA A 506 31.59 -8.81 0.02
N ALA A 507 32.60 -8.90 0.89
CA ALA A 507 32.41 -9.29 2.29
C ALA A 507 31.53 -8.28 3.06
N ALA A 508 31.77 -6.99 2.86
CA ALA A 508 30.97 -5.92 3.47
C ALA A 508 29.53 -5.93 2.97
N MET A 509 29.31 -6.09 1.65
CA MET A 509 27.97 -6.18 1.04
C MET A 509 27.19 -7.39 1.56
N ALA A 510 27.83 -8.54 1.72
CA ALA A 510 27.21 -9.72 2.32
C ALA A 510 26.77 -9.48 3.77
N ALA A 511 27.59 -8.77 4.57
CA ALA A 511 27.24 -8.39 5.94
C ALA A 511 26.07 -7.39 5.98
N ILE A 512 26.06 -6.39 5.10
CA ILE A 512 24.97 -5.41 4.95
C ILE A 512 23.67 -6.11 4.59
N SER A 513 23.68 -6.95 3.55
CA SER A 513 22.49 -7.69 3.10
C SER A 513 21.92 -8.56 4.23
N LYS A 514 22.77 -9.29 4.95
CA LYS A 514 22.34 -10.10 6.11
C LYS A 514 21.71 -9.25 7.22
N ALA A 515 22.25 -8.06 7.49
CA ALA A 515 21.70 -7.15 8.49
C ALA A 515 20.37 -6.52 8.04
N GLU A 516 20.23 -6.18 6.76
CA GLU A 516 18.97 -5.71 6.18
C GLU A 516 17.89 -6.79 6.24
N GLU A 517 18.23 -8.04 5.90
CA GLU A 517 17.33 -9.19 6.07
C GLU A 517 16.95 -9.40 7.53
N SER A 518 17.90 -9.25 8.46
CA SER A 518 17.66 -9.40 9.90
C SER A 518 16.78 -8.26 10.44
N SER A 519 17.00 -7.03 9.97
CA SER A 519 16.21 -5.85 10.31
C SER A 519 14.78 -6.00 9.82
N ALA A 520 14.59 -6.39 8.54
CA ALA A 520 13.28 -6.70 7.99
C ALA A 520 12.62 -7.88 8.71
N ALA A 521 13.35 -8.96 8.99
CA ALA A 521 12.82 -10.10 9.74
C ALA A 521 12.39 -9.70 11.16
N CYS A 522 13.14 -8.83 11.83
CA CYS A 522 12.75 -8.28 13.13
C CYS A 522 11.42 -7.54 12.99
N LEU A 523 11.33 -6.55 12.10
CA LEU A 523 10.12 -5.73 11.95
C LEU A 523 8.86 -6.51 11.52
N PHE A 524 9.03 -7.56 10.71
CA PHE A 524 7.88 -8.24 10.07
C PHE A 524 7.61 -9.64 10.60
N ARG A 525 8.58 -10.36 11.17
CA ARG A 525 8.41 -11.74 11.65
C ARG A 525 8.37 -11.84 13.17
N ASP A 526 9.11 -10.99 13.89
CA ASP A 526 9.15 -10.99 15.35
C ASP A 526 8.11 -10.00 15.91
N ASN A 527 7.03 -10.53 16.50
CA ASN A 527 5.94 -9.71 17.04
C ASN A 527 6.40 -8.80 18.20
N ASP A 528 7.54 -9.10 18.83
CA ASP A 528 8.10 -8.34 19.94
C ASP A 528 9.26 -7.42 19.51
N CYS A 529 9.53 -7.30 18.20
CA CYS A 529 10.56 -6.41 17.71
C CYS A 529 10.11 -4.94 17.74
N ALA A 530 10.68 -4.17 18.68
CA ALA A 530 10.54 -2.71 18.65
C ALA A 530 11.29 -2.10 17.44
N PRO A 531 10.77 -1.03 16.80
CA PRO A 531 11.44 -0.36 15.68
C PRO A 531 12.88 0.07 15.98
N ASN A 532 13.17 0.48 17.22
CA ASN A 532 14.52 0.84 17.65
C ASN A 532 15.50 -0.34 17.63
N ARG A 533 15.02 -1.57 17.86
CA ARG A 533 15.83 -2.79 17.75
C ARG A 533 16.21 -3.04 16.29
N ALA A 534 15.26 -2.92 15.37
CA ALA A 534 15.53 -3.04 13.94
C ALA A 534 16.46 -1.95 13.42
N ALA A 535 16.27 -0.70 13.86
CA ALA A 535 17.20 0.40 13.59
C ALA A 535 18.62 0.07 14.09
N GLY A 536 18.73 -0.51 15.29
CA GLY A 536 19.99 -1.00 15.85
C GLY A 536 20.66 -2.11 15.04
N LEU A 537 19.88 -3.04 14.49
CA LEU A 537 20.39 -4.08 13.58
C LEU A 537 20.91 -3.47 12.28
N SER A 538 20.20 -2.49 11.72
CA SER A 538 20.61 -1.78 10.51
C SER A 538 21.83 -0.87 10.72
N SER A 539 21.97 -0.24 11.89
CA SER A 539 23.11 0.62 12.22
C SER A 539 24.36 -0.17 12.62
N ALA A 540 24.21 -1.41 13.12
CA ALA A 540 25.34 -2.28 13.46
C ALA A 540 26.26 -2.57 12.25
N VAL A 541 25.77 -2.38 11.02
CA VAL A 541 26.55 -2.54 9.78
C VAL A 541 27.02 -1.21 9.17
N ASP A 542 26.93 -0.08 9.88
CA ASP A 542 27.40 1.21 9.35
C ASP A 542 28.89 1.19 9.02
N GLN A 543 29.70 0.53 9.84
CA GLN A 543 31.11 0.33 9.53
C GLN A 543 31.31 -0.49 8.25
N GLU A 544 30.46 -1.48 7.99
CA GLU A 544 30.51 -2.26 6.75
C GLU A 544 30.02 -1.44 5.55
N ARG A 545 29.02 -0.57 5.71
CA ARG A 545 28.61 0.38 4.67
C ARG A 545 29.75 1.34 4.31
N GLU A 546 30.45 1.86 5.31
CA GLU A 546 31.65 2.68 5.10
C GLU A 546 32.77 1.91 4.41
N ARG A 547 33.01 0.65 4.80
CA ARG A 547 34.01 -0.21 4.16
C ARG A 547 33.65 -0.54 2.72
N ALA A 548 32.40 -0.90 2.43
CA ALA A 548 31.90 -1.15 1.08
C ALA A 548 32.07 0.10 0.20
N ALA A 549 31.60 1.26 0.69
CA ALA A 549 31.73 2.52 -0.02
C ALA A 549 33.19 2.98 -0.21
N ALA A 550 34.08 2.66 0.74
CA ALA A 550 35.51 2.92 0.61
C ALA A 550 36.15 1.99 -0.43
N ALA A 551 35.80 0.71 -0.43
CA ALA A 551 36.32 -0.26 -1.39
C ALA A 551 35.84 0.01 -2.82
N GLN A 552 34.54 0.26 -3.03
CA GLN A 552 33.97 0.69 -4.31
C GLN A 552 34.67 1.94 -4.83
N ARG A 553 34.86 2.93 -3.96
CA ARG A 553 35.60 4.16 -4.27
C ARG A 553 37.04 3.85 -4.69
N ASN A 554 37.78 3.03 -3.94
CA ASN A 554 39.16 2.68 -4.26
C ASN A 554 39.25 1.96 -5.61
N ILE A 555 38.34 1.03 -5.89
CA ILE A 555 38.24 0.34 -7.19
C ILE A 555 38.01 1.36 -8.30
N ALA A 556 37.01 2.24 -8.15
CA ALA A 556 36.70 3.27 -9.14
C ALA A 556 37.87 4.25 -9.36
N LEU A 557 38.64 4.62 -8.31
CA LEU A 557 39.84 5.46 -8.45
C LEU A 557 40.91 4.80 -9.33
N MET A 558 41.09 3.49 -9.14
CA MET A 558 42.10 2.72 -9.85
C MET A 558 41.69 2.48 -11.30
N LEU A 559 40.41 2.17 -11.56
CA LEU A 559 39.88 1.94 -12.91
C LEU A 559 39.84 3.22 -13.74
N ALA A 560 39.37 4.33 -13.17
CA ALA A 560 39.30 5.63 -13.86
C ALA A 560 40.69 6.24 -14.15
N GLY A 561 41.77 5.67 -13.60
CA GLY A 561 43.13 6.15 -13.78
C GLY A 561 43.74 5.83 -15.13
N GLY A 562 43.09 5.04 -15.98
CA GLY A 562 43.57 4.72 -17.35
C GLY A 562 44.93 4.01 -17.41
N ALA A 563 45.39 3.47 -16.28
CA ALA A 563 46.66 2.74 -16.19
C ALA A 563 46.53 1.28 -16.65
N LEU A 564 45.33 0.73 -16.56
CA LEU A 564 44.98 -0.61 -17.03
C LEU A 564 44.46 -0.55 -18.46
N ASP A 565 44.69 -1.63 -19.21
CA ASP A 565 44.09 -1.77 -20.54
C ASP A 565 42.60 -2.15 -20.44
N ARG A 566 41.92 -2.10 -21.59
CA ARG A 566 40.49 -2.38 -21.66
C ARG A 566 40.14 -3.81 -21.22
N ALA A 567 40.97 -4.79 -21.56
CA ALA A 567 40.69 -6.19 -21.23
C ALA A 567 40.81 -6.44 -19.72
N ASP A 568 41.77 -5.79 -19.06
CA ASP A 568 41.90 -5.79 -17.60
C ASP A 568 40.68 -5.16 -16.92
N ILE A 569 40.21 -4.01 -17.43
CA ILE A 569 39.01 -3.32 -16.89
C ILE A 569 37.78 -4.21 -17.04
N GLU A 570 37.54 -4.79 -18.22
CA GLU A 570 36.40 -5.68 -18.47
C GLU A 570 36.42 -6.92 -17.56
N ARG A 571 37.60 -7.50 -17.32
CA ARG A 571 37.76 -8.61 -16.37
C ARG A 571 37.42 -8.19 -14.94
N ILE A 572 37.95 -7.05 -14.48
CA ILE A 572 37.68 -6.55 -13.11
C ILE A 572 36.20 -6.23 -12.92
N GLU A 573 35.55 -5.60 -13.89
CA GLU A 573 34.11 -5.34 -13.82
C GLU A 573 33.31 -6.65 -13.76
N SER A 574 33.70 -7.67 -14.54
CA SER A 574 33.08 -9.00 -14.42
C SER A 574 33.30 -9.62 -13.02
N GLU A 575 34.49 -9.46 -12.42
CA GLU A 575 34.78 -9.95 -11.07
C GLU A 575 33.95 -9.21 -10.00
N LYS A 576 33.81 -7.88 -10.11
CA LYS A 576 32.94 -7.06 -9.23
C LYS A 576 31.51 -7.58 -9.23
N VAL A 577 30.95 -7.78 -10.43
CA VAL A 577 29.57 -8.28 -10.61
C VAL A 577 29.43 -9.67 -10.01
N ALA A 578 30.34 -10.59 -10.31
CA ALA A 578 30.31 -11.95 -9.79
C ALA A 578 30.42 -11.99 -8.24
N ALA A 579 31.17 -11.05 -7.66
CA ALA A 579 31.37 -10.96 -6.22
C ALA A 579 30.25 -10.19 -5.48
N GLY A 580 29.29 -9.59 -6.19
CA GLY A 580 28.23 -8.77 -5.59
C GLY A 580 28.70 -7.39 -5.12
N CYS A 581 29.87 -6.93 -5.56
CA CYS A 581 30.35 -5.56 -5.35
C CYS A 581 29.81 -4.64 -6.45
N LEU A 582 28.51 -4.36 -6.40
CA LEU A 582 27.83 -3.51 -7.37
C LEU A 582 27.79 -2.06 -6.88
N ASP A 583 27.94 -1.10 -7.80
CA ASP A 583 27.90 0.35 -7.54
C ASP A 583 26.47 0.90 -7.33
#